data_AF-A0A1Y3MWR1-F1
#
_entry.id   AF-A0A1Y3MWR1-F1
#
_cell.length_a   1.000
_cell.length_b   1.000
_cell.length_c   1.000
_cell.angle_alpha   90.00
_cell.angle_beta   90.00
_cell.angle_gamma   90.00
#
_symmetry.space_group_name_H-M   'P 1'
#
loop_
_entity.id
_entity.type
_entity.pdbx_description
1 polymer ?
#
loop_
_entity_poly.entity_id
_entity_poly.type
_entity_poly.pdbx_seq_one_letter_code
_entity_poly.pdbx_strand_id
1 'polypeptide(L)'
;LPRRYRDYSSWELIYSLSDHGSSFLTLYDRIVGKGPLIMVIKDTQDQIFGAYIPNSVKISTRFYGSGECFLWSKGDEKSHRPFKVYEWAGLNEFNVLTSREIIAFGGGKQGRFGLSIDPDLEGGTTAYSDTFKNEPL
;
A
#
# COMPACT_ATOMS: atom_id res chain seq x y z
N LEU A 1 10.69 -2.93 7.72
CA LEU A 1 9.79 -4.10 7.90
C LEU A 1 9.83 -4.57 9.36
N PRO A 2 8.75 -5.18 9.88
CA PRO A 2 8.73 -5.77 11.22
C PRO A 2 9.95 -6.68 11.47
N ARG A 3 10.47 -6.68 12.71
CA ARG A 3 11.73 -7.36 13.06
C ARG A 3 11.74 -8.86 12.73
N ARG A 4 10.58 -9.52 12.79
CA ARG A 4 10.42 -10.95 12.45
C ARG A 4 10.77 -11.30 11.00
N TYR A 5 10.84 -10.31 10.11
CA TYR A 5 11.21 -10.51 8.71
C TYR A 5 12.71 -10.30 8.43
N ARG A 6 13.52 -9.98 9.45
CA ARG A 6 14.96 -9.76 9.28
C ARG A 6 15.72 -11.03 8.87
N ASP A 7 15.21 -12.19 9.26
CA ASP A 7 15.83 -13.49 8.99
C ASP A 7 15.33 -14.14 7.68
N TYR A 8 14.40 -13.49 6.96
CA TYR A 8 13.95 -13.95 5.65
C TYR A 8 14.99 -13.56 4.59
N SER A 9 15.42 -14.53 3.80
CA SER A 9 16.57 -14.40 2.90
C SER A 9 16.24 -13.86 1.51
N SER A 10 14.97 -13.80 1.11
CA SER A 10 14.61 -13.41 -0.26
C SER A 10 13.24 -12.73 -0.34
N TRP A 11 13.13 -11.87 -1.34
CA TRP A 11 11.88 -11.24 -1.75
C TRP A 11 11.38 -11.93 -3.01
N GLU A 12 10.08 -12.17 -3.10
CA GLU A 12 9.44 -12.73 -4.28
C GLU A 12 8.63 -11.63 -4.98
N LEU A 13 8.92 -11.38 -6.25
CA LEU A 13 8.09 -10.53 -7.09
C LEU A 13 6.88 -11.31 -7.58
N ILE A 14 5.73 -11.11 -6.92
CA ILE A 14 4.50 -11.83 -7.29
C ILE A 14 3.69 -11.13 -8.38
N TYR A 15 3.90 -9.83 -8.59
CA TYR A 15 3.23 -9.00 -9.59
C TYR A 15 4.06 -7.77 -9.97
N SER A 16 3.96 -7.36 -11.23
CA SER A 16 4.57 -6.14 -11.82
C SER A 16 3.78 -5.77 -13.08
N LEU A 17 3.68 -4.48 -13.41
CA LEU A 17 3.03 -4.04 -14.65
C LEU A 17 3.80 -4.52 -15.89
N SER A 18 5.13 -4.57 -15.81
CA SER A 18 5.99 -4.99 -16.93
C SER A 18 5.78 -6.45 -17.33
N ASP A 19 5.59 -7.33 -16.35
CA ASP A 19 5.58 -8.78 -16.62
C ASP A 19 4.14 -9.33 -16.70
N HIS A 20 3.17 -8.61 -16.13
CA HIS A 20 1.79 -9.10 -15.94
C HIS A 20 0.70 -8.19 -16.51
N GLY A 21 1.05 -6.99 -16.98
CA GLY A 21 0.11 -6.03 -17.56
C GLY A 21 -0.66 -5.21 -16.53
N SER A 22 -1.71 -4.52 -16.98
CA SER A 22 -2.44 -3.48 -16.26
C SER A 22 -3.91 -3.90 -16.03
N SER A 23 -4.11 -4.92 -15.19
CA SER A 23 -5.45 -5.43 -14.88
C SER A 23 -5.61 -5.86 -13.42
N PHE A 24 -6.62 -5.32 -12.75
CA PHE A 24 -7.03 -5.79 -11.42
C PHE A 24 -7.34 -7.28 -11.37
N LEU A 25 -7.89 -7.88 -12.43
CA LEU A 25 -8.17 -9.31 -12.44
C LEU A 25 -6.86 -10.11 -12.32
N THR A 26 -5.89 -9.82 -13.19
CA THR A 26 -4.57 -10.47 -13.17
C THR A 26 -3.84 -10.20 -11.86
N LEU A 27 -3.95 -8.98 -11.32
CA LEU A 27 -3.39 -8.63 -10.03
C LEU A 27 -4.00 -9.48 -8.91
N TYR A 28 -5.33 -9.54 -8.82
CA TYR A 28 -6.02 -10.27 -7.77
C TYR A 28 -5.77 -11.78 -7.83
N ASP A 29 -5.72 -12.37 -9.01
CA ASP A 29 -5.37 -13.78 -9.18
C ASP A 29 -3.99 -14.13 -8.60
N ARG A 30 -3.08 -13.15 -8.53
CA ARG A 30 -1.72 -13.32 -8.02
C ARG A 30 -1.55 -12.98 -6.54
N ILE A 31 -2.26 -11.95 -6.05
CA ILE A 31 -2.02 -11.43 -4.70
C ILE A 31 -3.01 -11.94 -3.66
N VAL A 32 -4.22 -12.34 -4.03
CA VAL A 32 -5.24 -12.77 -3.05
C VAL A 32 -4.77 -14.02 -2.32
N GLY A 33 -4.90 -14.01 -0.99
CA GLY A 33 -4.39 -15.07 -0.12
C GLY A 33 -2.90 -14.99 0.20
N LYS A 34 -2.12 -14.16 -0.53
CA LYS A 34 -0.69 -13.94 -0.27
C LYS A 34 -0.47 -12.83 0.75
N GLY A 35 0.57 -12.98 1.56
CA GLY A 35 1.01 -12.01 2.55
C GLY A 35 2.20 -12.56 3.37
N PRO A 36 2.97 -11.71 4.06
CA PRO A 36 2.89 -10.24 4.03
C PRO A 36 3.25 -9.68 2.65
N LEU A 37 2.73 -8.50 2.31
CA LEU A 37 2.93 -7.87 1.02
C LEU A 37 3.46 -6.45 1.21
N ILE A 38 4.40 -6.07 0.35
CA ILE A 38 4.81 -4.69 0.17
C ILE A 38 4.56 -4.28 -1.27
N MET A 39 3.84 -3.18 -1.41
CA MET A 39 3.52 -2.56 -2.67
C MET A 39 4.52 -1.44 -2.92
N VAL A 40 5.01 -1.37 -4.15
CA VAL A 40 5.94 -0.35 -4.62
C VAL A 40 5.34 0.26 -5.88
N ILE A 41 5.15 1.58 -5.87
CA ILE A 41 4.63 2.36 -6.97
C ILE A 41 5.73 3.36 -7.35
N LYS A 42 5.96 3.47 -8.64
CA LYS A 42 6.74 4.55 -9.24
C LYS A 42 5.81 5.31 -10.17
N ASP A 43 5.59 6.59 -9.90
CA ASP A 43 4.74 7.42 -10.74
C ASP A 43 5.51 8.00 -11.95
N THR A 44 4.81 8.77 -12.77
CA THR A 44 5.35 9.43 -13.96
C THR A 44 6.26 10.63 -13.64
N GLN A 45 6.34 11.04 -12.36
CA GLN A 45 7.19 12.12 -11.85
C GLN A 45 8.37 11.57 -11.02
N ASP A 46 8.71 10.29 -11.22
CA ASP A 46 9.78 9.57 -10.52
C ASP A 46 9.63 9.50 -8.99
N GLN A 47 8.44 9.78 -8.45
CA GLN A 47 8.16 9.56 -7.03
C GLN A 47 8.00 8.06 -6.78
N ILE A 48 8.55 7.60 -5.66
CA ILE A 48 8.51 6.19 -5.26
C ILE A 48 7.87 6.09 -3.88
N PHE A 49 6.77 5.38 -3.80
CA PHE A 49 5.99 5.22 -2.57
C PHE A 49 5.21 3.90 -2.60
N GLY A 50 4.49 3.62 -1.51
CA GLY A 50 3.60 2.48 -1.49
C GLY A 50 3.09 2.16 -0.10
N ALA A 51 2.74 0.90 0.09
CA ALA A 51 2.06 0.42 1.29
C ALA A 51 2.58 -0.96 1.70
N TYR A 52 2.42 -1.28 2.97
CA TYR A 52 2.70 -2.60 3.51
C TYR A 52 1.44 -3.19 4.16
N ILE A 53 1.17 -4.47 3.85
CA ILE A 53 0.08 -5.26 4.41
C ILE A 53 0.71 -6.46 5.15
N PRO A 54 0.55 -6.55 6.48
CA PRO A 54 1.08 -7.66 7.28
C PRO A 54 0.28 -8.96 7.13
N ASN A 55 -0.97 -8.87 6.66
CA ASN A 55 -1.89 -9.99 6.52
C ASN A 55 -2.03 -10.43 5.04
N SER A 56 -2.61 -11.60 4.81
CA SER A 56 -3.00 -12.00 3.46
C SER A 56 -4.01 -11.03 2.85
N VAL A 57 -3.81 -10.65 1.59
CA VAL A 57 -4.75 -9.81 0.82
C VAL A 57 -6.08 -10.54 0.62
N LYS A 58 -7.19 -9.81 0.75
CA LYS A 58 -8.56 -10.34 0.62
C LYS A 58 -9.43 -9.38 -0.17
N ILE A 59 -10.26 -9.87 -1.09
CA ILE A 59 -11.32 -9.02 -1.66
C ILE A 59 -12.42 -8.87 -0.59
N SER A 60 -12.72 -7.64 -0.19
CA SER A 60 -13.66 -7.33 0.89
C SER A 60 -14.38 -6.01 0.65
N THR A 61 -15.66 -5.94 1.05
CA THR A 61 -16.43 -4.68 1.11
C THR A 61 -16.20 -3.89 2.40
N ARG A 62 -15.40 -4.44 3.31
CA ARG A 62 -15.04 -3.85 4.61
C ARG A 62 -13.54 -3.70 4.72
N PHE A 63 -13.12 -2.68 5.46
CA PHE A 63 -11.72 -2.51 5.80
C PHE A 63 -11.19 -3.71 6.58
N TYR A 64 -9.91 -4.01 6.36
CA TYR A 64 -9.13 -5.01 7.08
C TYR A 64 -7.69 -4.53 7.24
N GLY A 65 -6.85 -5.40 7.79
CA GLY A 65 -5.47 -5.12 8.13
C GLY A 65 -5.28 -5.12 9.64
N SER A 66 -4.11 -4.70 10.09
CA SER A 66 -3.79 -4.56 11.51
C SER A 66 -2.95 -3.31 11.73
N GLY A 67 -2.62 -3.01 12.99
CA GLY A 67 -1.80 -1.87 13.35
C GLY A 67 -0.36 -1.91 12.82
N GLU A 68 0.05 -2.99 12.16
CA GLU A 68 1.35 -3.07 11.48
C GLU A 68 1.28 -2.66 10.01
N CYS A 69 0.09 -2.29 9.50
CA CYS A 69 -0.02 -1.63 8.20
C CYS A 69 0.67 -0.26 8.25
N PHE A 70 1.33 0.11 7.16
CA PHE A 70 1.90 1.45 7.01
C PHE A 70 1.96 1.88 5.54
N LEU A 71 1.97 3.19 5.34
CA LEU A 71 2.36 3.80 4.06
C LEU A 71 3.84 4.18 4.13
N TRP A 72 4.49 4.28 2.99
CA TRP A 72 5.88 4.72 2.92
C TRP A 72 6.16 5.48 1.62
N SER A 73 7.15 6.36 1.65
CA SER A 73 7.70 7.02 0.47
C SER A 73 9.22 7.10 0.55
N LYS A 74 9.86 7.26 -0.60
CA LYS A 74 11.29 7.57 -0.69
C LYS A 74 11.54 8.90 0.02
N GLY A 75 12.54 8.93 0.89
CA GLY A 75 12.90 10.14 1.62
C GLY A 75 13.66 11.13 0.74
N ASP A 76 13.68 12.39 1.16
CA ASP A 76 14.52 13.42 0.53
C ASP A 76 16.00 13.06 0.72
N GLU A 77 16.79 13.17 -0.34
CA GLU A 77 18.25 12.98 -0.34
C GLU A 77 18.94 13.81 0.75
N LYS A 78 18.38 14.98 1.10
CA LYS A 78 18.89 15.86 2.16
C LYS A 78 18.61 15.36 3.57
N SER A 79 17.59 14.51 3.76
CA SER A 79 17.08 14.13 5.07
C SER A 79 17.91 13.05 5.79
N HIS A 80 18.94 12.49 5.13
CA HIS A 80 19.71 11.32 5.59
C HIS A 80 18.85 10.10 5.94
N ARG A 81 17.55 10.14 5.64
CA ARG A 81 16.62 9.03 5.82
C ARG A 81 16.19 8.56 4.43
N PRO A 82 16.59 7.35 4.00
CA PRO A 82 16.28 6.88 2.65
C PRO A 82 14.78 6.68 2.41
N PHE A 83 13.99 6.53 3.48
CA PHE A 83 12.55 6.33 3.44
C PHE A 83 11.85 7.09 4.56
N LYS A 84 10.65 7.56 4.27
CA LYS A 84 9.67 8.05 5.24
C LYS A 84 8.59 6.99 5.41
N VAL A 85 8.26 6.67 6.66
CA VAL A 85 7.27 5.64 7.02
C VAL A 85 6.16 6.29 7.84
N TYR A 86 4.92 6.00 7.46
CA TYR A 86 3.70 6.48 8.09
C TYR A 86 2.97 5.29 8.71
N GLU A 87 3.27 5.04 9.99
CA GLU A 87 2.70 3.94 10.76
C GLU A 87 1.24 4.23 11.13
N TRP A 88 0.51 3.16 11.46
CA TRP A 88 -0.86 3.30 11.95
C TRP A 88 -0.93 4.16 13.21
N ALA A 89 -1.77 5.20 13.17
CA ALA A 89 -1.91 6.17 14.25
C ALA A 89 -2.82 5.70 15.41
N GLY A 90 -3.43 4.52 15.31
CA GLY A 90 -4.30 3.98 16.36
C GLY A 90 -5.68 4.65 16.47
N LEU A 91 -6.07 5.49 15.49
CA LEU A 91 -7.29 6.30 15.57
C LEU A 91 -8.55 5.64 14.98
N ASN A 92 -8.39 4.66 14.11
CA ASN A 92 -9.46 3.92 13.45
C ASN A 92 -8.90 2.63 12.82
N GLU A 93 -9.75 1.78 12.24
CA GLU A 93 -9.35 0.52 11.61
C GLU A 93 -9.45 0.52 10.07
N PHE A 94 -9.44 1.71 9.45
CA PHE A 94 -9.58 1.89 8.00
C PHE A 94 -8.27 1.67 7.23
N ASN A 95 -7.54 0.60 7.57
CA ASN A 95 -6.17 0.36 7.09
C ASN A 95 -6.10 -0.01 5.61
N VAL A 96 -6.83 -1.05 5.19
CA VAL A 96 -6.81 -1.56 3.81
C VAL A 96 -8.22 -1.86 3.34
N LEU A 97 -8.56 -1.44 2.12
CA LEU A 97 -9.78 -1.79 1.42
C LEU A 97 -9.41 -2.27 0.01
N THR A 98 -9.68 -3.54 -0.29
CA THR A 98 -9.45 -4.12 -1.61
C THR A 98 -10.75 -4.69 -2.12
N SER A 99 -11.36 -4.01 -3.10
CA SER A 99 -12.61 -4.40 -3.75
C SER A 99 -12.38 -4.62 -5.25
N ARG A 100 -13.40 -5.04 -6.00
CA ARG A 100 -13.28 -5.17 -7.46
C ARG A 100 -12.99 -3.84 -8.18
N GLU A 101 -13.20 -2.71 -7.51
CA GLU A 101 -13.15 -1.37 -8.08
C GLU A 101 -12.02 -0.52 -7.51
N ILE A 102 -11.42 -0.89 -6.38
CA ILE A 102 -10.37 -0.09 -5.75
C ILE A 102 -9.44 -0.94 -4.90
N ILE A 103 -8.16 -0.57 -4.91
CA ILE A 103 -7.21 -0.92 -3.85
C ILE A 103 -6.88 0.38 -3.13
N ALA A 104 -7.22 0.45 -1.84
CA ALA A 104 -7.06 1.65 -1.05
C ALA A 104 -6.47 1.37 0.33
N PHE A 105 -5.74 2.36 0.83
CA PHE A 105 -5.03 2.33 2.10
C PHE A 105 -5.31 3.62 2.87
N GLY A 106 -5.67 3.46 4.15
CA GLY A 106 -5.76 4.56 5.09
C GLY A 106 -6.94 5.48 4.82
N GLY A 107 -8.10 5.13 5.36
CA GLY A 107 -9.27 6.00 5.34
C GLY A 107 -9.23 7.12 6.38
N GLY A 108 -10.36 7.81 6.52
CA GLY A 108 -10.53 8.87 7.52
C GLY A 108 -11.84 9.63 7.34
N LYS A 109 -12.04 10.66 8.17
CA LYS A 109 -13.30 11.42 8.22
C LYS A 109 -13.63 12.18 6.93
N GLN A 110 -12.64 12.41 6.06
CA GLN A 110 -12.82 13.14 4.80
C GLN A 110 -13.19 12.25 3.61
N GLY A 111 -13.36 10.94 3.80
CA GLY A 111 -13.71 10.00 2.73
C GLY A 111 -12.63 9.80 1.66
N ARG A 112 -11.43 10.36 1.87
CA ARG A 112 -10.26 10.16 1.01
C ARG A 112 -9.33 9.10 1.62
N PHE A 113 -8.51 8.51 0.76
CA PHE A 113 -7.53 7.50 1.14
C PHE A 113 -6.11 8.08 1.15
N GLY A 114 -5.27 7.55 2.04
CA GLY A 114 -3.84 7.82 2.04
C GLY A 114 -3.19 7.43 0.71
N LEU A 115 -3.64 6.31 0.15
CA LEU A 115 -3.30 5.84 -1.18
C LEU A 115 -4.49 5.07 -1.76
N SER A 116 -4.87 5.34 -3.01
CA SER A 116 -5.79 4.52 -3.79
C SER A 116 -5.26 4.28 -5.19
N ILE A 117 -5.63 3.15 -5.79
CA ILE A 117 -5.26 2.75 -7.14
C ILE A 117 -6.53 2.37 -7.90
N ASP A 118 -6.58 2.79 -9.16
CA ASP A 118 -7.69 2.56 -10.07
C ASP A 118 -7.62 1.16 -10.71
N PRO A 119 -8.75 0.59 -11.17
CA PRO A 119 -8.83 -0.80 -11.68
C PRO A 119 -7.91 -1.16 -12.85
N ASP A 120 -7.54 -0.16 -13.65
CA ASP A 120 -6.63 -0.30 -14.78
C ASP A 120 -5.16 -0.24 -14.36
N LEU A 121 -4.84 0.08 -13.10
CA LEU A 121 -3.47 0.28 -12.62
C LEU A 121 -2.69 1.37 -13.35
N GLU A 122 -3.40 2.27 -14.05
CA GLU A 122 -2.80 3.42 -14.75
C GLU A 122 -2.88 4.70 -13.90
N GLY A 123 -3.82 4.73 -12.96
CA GLY A 123 -4.11 5.88 -12.11
C GLY A 123 -4.25 5.54 -10.63
N GLY A 124 -4.33 6.60 -9.83
CA GLY A 124 -4.53 6.53 -8.40
C GLY A 124 -4.55 7.90 -7.75
N THR A 125 -4.85 7.93 -6.46
CA THR A 125 -4.83 9.17 -5.68
C THR A 125 -4.09 8.99 -4.37
N THR A 126 -3.49 10.06 -3.86
CA THR A 126 -2.95 10.13 -2.50
C THR A 126 -3.46 11.38 -1.82
N ALA A 127 -3.82 11.26 -0.55
CA ALA A 127 -4.32 12.35 0.27
C ALA A 127 -3.90 12.16 1.72
N TYR A 128 -4.22 13.14 2.56
CA TYR A 128 -4.12 12.94 4.00
C TYR A 128 -5.09 11.86 4.48
N SER A 129 -4.62 10.97 5.36
CA SER A 129 -5.46 10.02 6.08
C SER A 129 -5.36 10.17 7.59
N ASP A 130 -6.48 9.96 8.29
CA ASP A 130 -6.47 9.87 9.75
C ASP A 130 -5.76 8.60 10.24
N THR A 131 -5.82 7.54 9.42
CA THR A 131 -5.30 6.21 9.73
C THR A 131 -3.78 6.20 9.86
N PHE A 132 -3.07 6.89 8.97
CA PHE A 132 -1.60 6.90 8.94
C PHE A 132 -0.99 8.28 9.20
N LYS A 133 -1.81 9.33 9.27
CA LYS A 133 -1.35 10.72 9.41
C LYS A 133 -0.29 11.10 8.35
N ASN A 134 -0.40 10.48 7.18
CA ASN A 134 0.45 10.77 6.04
C ASN A 134 0.03 12.09 5.40
N GLU A 135 1.01 12.79 4.83
CA GLU A 135 0.77 13.76 3.78
C GLU A 135 0.62 13.04 2.43
N PRO A 136 0.14 13.72 1.37
CA PRO A 136 0.17 13.17 0.01
C PRO A 136 1.58 12.63 -0.31
N LEU A 137 1.62 11.38 -0.80
CA LEU A 137 2.85 10.59 -0.99
C LEU A 137 3.63 10.95 -2.25
#